data_AF-A0A0Q8ADV0-F1
#
_entry.id   AF-A0A0Q8ADV0-F1
#
_cell.length_a   1.000
_cell.length_b   1.000
_cell.length_c   1.000
_cell.angle_alpha   90.00
_cell.angle_beta   90.00
_cell.angle_gamma   90.00
#
_symmetry.space_group_name_H-M   'P 1'
#
loop_
_entity.id
_entity.type
_entity.pdbx_description
1 polymer ?
#
loop_
_entity_poly.entity_id
_entity_poly.type
_entity_poly.pdbx_seq_one_letter_code
_entity_poly.pdbx_strand_id
1 'polypeptide(L)'
;MANGGKDRGTRESRERARLYQARREFHAGQARRRTRDNLIAGIAGGALILGVLAAQTAYFVAGPGAPEPAPSSTPTPTVAPTPSDTPAPTPSATPTPTP
;
A
#
# COMPACT_ATOMS: atom_id res chain seq x y z
N MET A 1 73.73 -9.32 18.62
CA MET A 1 72.66 -10.35 18.72
C MET A 1 71.47 -9.76 19.46
N ALA A 2 70.41 -9.32 18.77
CA ALA A 2 69.20 -8.77 19.44
C ALA A 2 67.87 -8.87 18.63
N ASN A 3 67.82 -9.62 17.51
CA ASN A 3 66.61 -9.68 16.67
C ASN A 3 65.54 -10.69 17.13
N GLY A 4 65.92 -11.76 17.82
CA GLY A 4 64.99 -12.87 18.13
C GLY A 4 63.80 -12.50 19.02
N GLY A 5 63.90 -11.43 19.84
CA GLY A 5 62.78 -10.94 20.65
C GLY A 5 61.69 -10.24 19.82
N LYS A 6 62.07 -9.55 18.74
CA LYS A 6 61.14 -8.84 17.86
C LYS A 6 60.36 -9.82 16.97
N ASP A 7 61.01 -10.90 16.53
CA ASP A 7 60.35 -11.99 15.78
C ASP A 7 59.39 -12.82 16.65
N ARG A 8 59.71 -13.01 17.94
CA ARG A 8 58.81 -13.67 18.89
C ARG A 8 57.59 -12.81 19.20
N GLY A 9 57.80 -11.52 19.49
CA GLY A 9 56.69 -10.58 19.74
C GLY A 9 55.77 -10.37 18.53
N THR A 10 56.29 -10.46 17.29
CA THR A 10 55.45 -10.39 16.07
C THR A 10 54.64 -11.66 15.82
N ARG A 11 55.12 -12.84 16.27
CA ARG A 11 54.34 -14.08 16.24
C ARG A 11 53.22 -14.06 17.28
N GLU A 12 53.54 -13.70 18.52
CA GLU A 12 52.57 -13.60 19.60
C GLU A 12 51.49 -12.55 19.32
N SER A 13 51.83 -11.41 18.70
CA SER A 13 50.85 -10.40 18.33
C SER A 13 49.89 -10.88 17.24
N ARG A 14 50.38 -11.65 16.26
CA ARG A 14 49.54 -12.27 15.21
C ARG A 14 48.61 -13.34 15.78
N GLU A 15 49.10 -14.16 16.71
CA GLU A 15 48.27 -15.16 17.39
C GLU A 15 47.16 -14.52 18.23
N ARG A 16 47.50 -13.48 19.01
CA ARG A 16 46.50 -12.69 19.74
C ARG A 16 45.50 -12.05 18.79
N ALA A 17 45.94 -11.46 17.69
CA ALA A 17 45.05 -10.87 16.70
C ALA A 17 44.07 -11.89 16.12
N ARG A 18 44.52 -13.11 15.78
CA ARG A 18 43.65 -14.18 15.29
C ARG A 18 42.61 -14.60 16.33
N LEU A 19 43.02 -14.76 17.59
CA LEU A 19 42.10 -15.09 18.69
C LEU A 19 41.06 -13.98 18.91
N TYR A 20 41.46 -12.71 18.86
CA TYR A 20 40.54 -11.58 18.99
C TYR A 20 39.57 -11.49 17.81
N GLN A 21 40.04 -11.72 16.58
CA GLN A 21 39.19 -11.74 15.40
C GLN A 21 38.15 -12.86 15.48
N ALA A 22 38.57 -14.08 15.82
CA ALA A 22 37.65 -15.21 15.97
C ALA A 22 36.54 -14.95 17.01
N ARG A 23 36.89 -14.33 18.16
CA ARG A 23 35.91 -13.93 19.17
C ARG A 23 34.96 -12.85 18.65
N ARG A 24 35.48 -11.83 17.96
CA ARG A 24 34.64 -10.77 17.37
C ARG A 24 33.67 -11.32 16.33
N GLU A 25 34.13 -12.21 15.46
CA GLU A 25 33.30 -12.82 14.42
C GLU A 25 32.16 -13.65 15.03
N PHE A 26 32.46 -14.42 16.09
CA PHE A 26 31.43 -15.17 16.82
C PHE A 26 30.35 -14.25 17.41
N HIS A 27 30.76 -13.18 18.11
CA HIS A 27 29.82 -12.23 18.70
C HIS A 27 29.04 -11.43 17.64
N ALA A 28 29.69 -11.02 16.56
CA ALA A 28 29.05 -10.33 15.45
C ALA A 28 28.01 -11.24 14.76
N GLY A 29 28.33 -12.52 14.56
CA GLY A 29 27.41 -13.50 14.00
C GLY A 29 26.19 -13.72 14.90
N GLN A 30 26.40 -13.90 16.20
CA GLN A 30 25.34 -14.02 17.21
C GLN A 30 24.44 -12.77 17.24
N ALA A 31 25.04 -11.57 17.28
CA ALA A 31 24.30 -10.32 17.28
C ALA A 31 23.48 -10.15 16.00
N ARG A 32 24.07 -10.44 14.83
CA ARG A 32 23.39 -10.35 13.52
C ARG A 32 22.16 -11.25 13.46
N ARG A 33 22.24 -12.47 13.99
CA ARG A 33 21.10 -13.40 14.04
C ARG A 33 19.99 -12.85 14.94
N ARG A 34 20.32 -12.48 16.18
CA ARG A 34 19.35 -11.89 17.12
C ARG A 34 18.67 -10.64 16.57
N THR A 35 19.41 -9.74 15.92
CA THR A 35 18.81 -8.53 15.32
C THR A 35 17.88 -8.87 14.17
N ARG A 36 18.22 -9.87 13.35
CA ARG A 36 17.37 -10.32 12.23
C ARG A 36 16.12 -10.98 12.77
N ASP A 37 16.26 -11.88 13.73
CA ASP A 37 15.15 -12.62 14.31
C ASP A 37 14.21 -11.69 15.08
N ASN A 38 14.74 -10.73 15.85
CA ASN A 38 13.93 -9.72 16.55
C ASN A 38 13.22 -8.79 15.57
N LEU A 39 13.85 -8.40 14.46
CA LEU A 39 13.21 -7.59 13.43
C LEU A 39 12.07 -8.36 12.76
N ILE A 40 12.32 -9.62 12.38
CA ILE A 40 11.31 -10.49 11.76
C ILE A 40 10.16 -10.73 12.74
N ALA A 41 10.46 -11.02 14.01
CA ALA A 41 9.45 -11.20 15.06
C ALA A 41 8.65 -9.92 15.31
N GLY A 42 9.31 -8.75 15.30
CA GLY A 42 8.63 -7.46 15.43
C GLY A 42 7.70 -7.17 14.26
N ILE A 43 8.13 -7.42 13.02
CA ILE A 43 7.30 -7.24 11.82
C ILE A 43 6.13 -8.24 11.82
N ALA A 44 6.40 -9.51 12.06
CA ALA A 44 5.37 -10.56 12.07
C ALA A 44 4.35 -10.32 13.20
N GLY A 45 4.82 -10.00 14.41
CA GLY A 45 3.98 -9.67 15.55
C GLY A 45 3.16 -8.40 15.31
N GLY A 46 3.77 -7.35 14.75
CA GLY A 46 3.09 -6.12 14.38
C GLY A 46 2.01 -6.34 13.33
N ALA A 47 2.31 -7.10 12.27
CA ALA A 47 1.35 -7.46 11.23
C ALA A 47 0.17 -8.28 11.80
N LEU A 48 0.43 -9.21 12.71
CA LEU A 48 -0.61 -9.98 13.38
C LEU A 48 -1.53 -9.07 14.21
N ILE A 49 -0.96 -8.18 15.03
CA ILE A 49 -1.71 -7.21 15.84
C ILE A 49 -2.59 -6.32 14.93
N LEU A 50 -2.02 -5.77 13.85
CA LEU A 50 -2.77 -4.98 12.87
C LEU A 50 -3.91 -5.78 12.23
N GLY A 51 -3.67 -7.04 11.89
CA GLY A 51 -4.69 -7.93 11.33
C GLY A 51 -5.85 -8.17 12.31
N VAL A 52 -5.56 -8.40 13.59
CA VAL A 52 -6.58 -8.57 14.63
C VAL A 52 -7.39 -7.28 14.82
N LEU A 53 -6.74 -6.13 14.88
CA LEU A 53 -7.41 -4.83 14.96
C LEU A 53 -8.31 -4.58 13.74
N ALA A 54 -7.83 -4.87 12.53
CA ALA A 54 -8.62 -4.73 11.31
C ALA A 54 -9.86 -5.64 11.33
N ALA A 55 -9.68 -6.90 11.74
CA ALA A 55 -10.79 -7.86 11.88
C ALA A 55 -11.82 -7.40 12.93
N GLN A 56 -11.35 -6.88 14.07
CA GLN A 56 -12.21 -6.34 15.11
C GLN A 56 -13.00 -5.13 14.60
N THR A 57 -12.32 -4.20 13.92
CA THR A 57 -12.97 -3.03 13.30
C THR A 57 -14.04 -3.46 12.30
N ALA A 58 -13.72 -4.41 11.41
CA ALA A 58 -14.67 -4.93 10.43
C ALA A 58 -15.89 -5.60 11.10
N TYR A 59 -15.67 -6.38 12.15
CA TYR A 59 -16.74 -7.02 12.91
C TYR A 59 -17.66 -5.98 13.59
N PHE A 60 -17.12 -4.92 14.16
CA PHE A 60 -17.96 -3.91 14.82
C PHE A 60 -18.62 -2.91 13.87
N VAL A 61 -18.08 -2.71 12.66
CA VAL A 61 -18.66 -1.79 11.66
C VAL A 61 -19.66 -2.49 10.75
N ALA A 62 -19.34 -3.70 10.31
CA ALA A 62 -20.08 -4.43 9.27
C ALA A 62 -20.48 -5.85 9.71
N GLY A 63 -20.27 -6.21 10.98
CA GLY A 63 -20.64 -7.52 11.49
C GLY A 63 -22.12 -7.65 11.83
N PRO A 64 -22.51 -8.75 12.48
CA PRO A 64 -23.91 -9.11 12.69
C PRO A 64 -24.65 -8.05 13.51
N GLY A 65 -25.77 -7.56 12.97
CA GLY A 65 -26.55 -6.47 13.55
C GLY A 65 -26.24 -5.08 12.99
N ALA A 66 -25.29 -4.95 12.05
CA ALA A 66 -25.08 -3.71 11.31
C ALA A 66 -26.35 -3.31 10.52
N PRO A 67 -26.72 -2.01 10.50
CA PRO A 67 -27.91 -1.55 9.79
C PRO A 67 -27.77 -1.76 8.27
N GLU A 68 -28.89 -2.03 7.61
CA GLU A 68 -28.92 -2.14 6.15
C GLU A 68 -28.50 -0.80 5.51
N PRO A 69 -27.62 -0.81 4.50
CA PRO A 69 -27.19 0.42 3.84
C PRO A 69 -28.38 1.13 3.20
N ALA A 70 -28.49 2.44 3.41
CA ALA A 70 -29.56 3.24 2.83
C ALA A 70 -29.50 3.24 1.29
N PRO A 71 -30.65 3.16 0.59
CA PRO A 71 -30.67 3.21 -0.87
C PRO A 71 -30.13 4.54 -1.39
N SER A 72 -29.22 4.50 -2.36
CA SER A 72 -28.78 5.70 -3.08
C SER A 72 -29.84 6.14 -4.09
N SER A 73 -30.15 7.44 -4.15
CA SER A 73 -31.05 7.98 -5.18
C SER A 73 -30.40 7.97 -6.56
N THR A 74 -31.04 7.35 -7.54
CA THR A 74 -30.66 7.47 -8.96
C THR A 74 -31.11 8.83 -9.50
N PRO A 75 -30.26 9.58 -10.22
CA PRO A 75 -30.67 10.84 -10.84
C PRO A 75 -31.78 10.60 -11.87
N THR A 76 -32.83 11.43 -11.84
CA THR A 76 -33.92 11.36 -12.82
C THR A 76 -33.44 11.88 -14.19
N PRO A 77 -33.77 11.21 -15.30
CA PRO A 77 -33.45 11.72 -16.64
C PRO A 77 -34.12 13.08 -16.87
N THR A 78 -33.36 14.05 -17.37
CA THR A 78 -33.90 15.35 -17.83
C THR A 78 -34.58 15.15 -19.19
N VAL A 79 -35.82 15.63 -19.32
CA VAL A 79 -36.59 15.57 -20.56
C VAL A 79 -35.98 16.56 -21.57
N ALA A 80 -35.66 16.09 -22.77
CA ALA A 80 -35.19 16.94 -23.86
C ALA A 80 -36.33 17.84 -24.38
N PRO A 81 -36.05 19.08 -24.80
CA PRO A 81 -37.08 19.99 -25.31
C PRO A 81 -37.73 19.42 -26.59
N THR A 82 -39.05 19.53 -26.68
CA THR A 82 -39.83 19.14 -27.86
C THR A 82 -39.53 20.10 -29.02
N PRO A 83 -39.29 19.61 -30.26
CA PRO A 83 -39.15 20.49 -31.41
C PRO A 83 -40.46 21.24 -31.66
N SER A 84 -40.37 22.56 -31.89
CA SER A 84 -41.53 23.40 -32.25
C SER A 84 -41.92 23.16 -33.70
N ASP A 85 -43.21 22.96 -33.96
CA ASP A 85 -43.73 22.82 -35.32
C ASP A 85 -43.47 24.10 -36.13
N THR A 86 -42.92 23.92 -37.33
CA THR A 86 -42.74 25.00 -38.31
C THR A 86 -44.08 25.25 -39.00
N PRO A 87 -44.57 26.51 -39.06
CA PRO A 87 -45.87 26.78 -39.69
C PRO A 87 -45.84 26.44 -41.20
N ALA A 88 -46.91 25.79 -41.66
CA ALA A 88 -47.08 25.42 -43.06
C ALA A 88 -47.28 26.66 -43.96
N PRO A 89 -46.74 26.66 -45.19
CA PRO A 89 -46.90 27.79 -46.10
C PRO A 89 -48.36 27.97 -46.54
N THR A 90 -48.85 29.21 -46.50
CA THR A 90 -50.21 29.58 -46.92
C THR A 90 -50.36 29.45 -48.45
N PRO A 91 -51.41 28.77 -48.98
CA PRO A 91 -51.63 28.69 -50.42
C PRO A 91 -52.04 30.06 -50.98
N SER A 92 -51.32 30.49 -52.03
CA SER A 92 -51.63 31.69 -52.80
C SER A 92 -52.83 31.43 -53.72
N ALA A 93 -53.81 32.34 -53.73
CA ALA A 93 -55.01 32.21 -54.56
C ALA A 93 -54.69 32.49 -56.05
N THR A 94 -55.11 31.57 -56.93
CA THR A 94 -55.05 31.72 -58.39
C THR A 94 -56.14 32.71 -58.86
N PRO A 95 -55.82 33.77 -59.65
CA PRO A 95 -56.85 34.65 -60.19
C PRO A 95 -57.61 33.95 -61.33
N THR A 96 -58.95 34.03 -61.28
CA THR A 96 -59.85 33.51 -62.32
C THR A 96 -59.87 34.43 -63.55
N PRO A 97 -59.72 33.94 -64.79
CA PRO A 97 -59.87 34.76 -66.00
C PRO A 97 -61.34 35.06 -66.32
N THR A 98 -61.62 36.31 -66.72
CA THR A 98 -62.96 36.83 -67.09
C THR A 98 -63.18 36.72 -68.61
N PRO A 99 -64.32 36.19 -69.11
CA PRO A 99 -64.84 36.48 -70.45
C PRO A 99 -65.75 37.72 -70.48
#